data_AF-A0A963SFJ4-F1
#
_entry.id   AF-A0A963SFJ4-F1
#
_cell.length_a   1.000
_cell.length_b   1.000
_cell.length_c   1.000
_cell.angle_alpha   90.00
_cell.angle_beta   90.00
_cell.angle_gamma   90.00
#
_symmetry.space_group_name_H-M   'P 1'
#
loop_
_entity.id
_entity.type
_entity.pdbx_description
1 polymer ?
#
loop_
_entity_poly.entity_id
_entity_poly.type
_entity_poly.pdbx_seq_one_letter_code
_entity_poly.pdbx_strand_id
1 'polypeptide(L)'
;MKICTNCGVKNDAWEANCVRCKAPFVEGVDPPVEEARAQSETTYQAAARPTGEDTILLGGIALVLGLIALAFGWFLPAAEYSYSGIDPERLQLKANLMVVGGVLANLGALAYFAGQIINAISYLPGRGER
;
A
#
# COMPACT_ATOMS: atom_id res chain seq x y z
N MET A 1 -29.52 -28.37 7.72
CA MET A 1 -28.23 -28.09 7.04
C MET A 1 -27.36 -27.31 8.01
N LYS A 2 -26.06 -27.61 8.10
CA LYS A 2 -25.09 -26.93 8.98
C LYS A 2 -24.12 -26.11 8.13
N ILE A 3 -23.80 -24.88 8.52
CA ILE A 3 -22.80 -24.05 7.84
C ILE A 3 -21.50 -24.16 8.62
N CYS A 4 -20.41 -24.48 7.95
CA CYS A 4 -19.11 -24.54 8.61
C CYS A 4 -18.66 -23.13 9.00
N THR A 5 -18.43 -22.89 10.29
CA THR A 5 -17.96 -21.61 10.82
C THR A 5 -16.54 -21.25 10.39
N ASN A 6 -15.74 -22.23 9.97
CA ASN A 6 -14.35 -22.02 9.55
C ASN A 6 -14.21 -21.66 8.06
N CYS A 7 -15.07 -22.22 7.19
CA CYS A 7 -14.94 -22.01 5.74
C CYS A 7 -16.24 -21.63 5.00
N GLY A 8 -17.35 -21.45 5.71
CA GLY A 8 -18.63 -20.96 5.18
C GLY A 8 -19.39 -21.94 4.28
N VAL A 9 -18.90 -23.17 4.10
CA VAL A 9 -19.54 -24.17 3.22
C VAL A 9 -20.80 -24.73 3.89
N LYS A 10 -21.87 -24.86 3.10
CA LYS A 10 -23.14 -25.49 3.49
C LYS A 10 -23.02 -27.00 3.37
N ASN A 11 -23.26 -27.68 4.48
CA ASN A 11 -23.21 -29.13 4.58
C ASN A 11 -24.53 -29.70 5.10
N ASP A 12 -24.71 -30.99 4.85
CA ASP A 12 -25.87 -31.71 5.37
C ASP A 12 -25.80 -31.85 6.89
N ALA A 13 -26.96 -31.85 7.55
CA ALA A 13 -27.04 -31.77 9.02
C ALA A 13 -26.45 -32.99 9.75
N TRP A 14 -26.33 -34.12 9.05
CA TRP A 14 -25.84 -35.39 9.58
C TRP A 14 -24.31 -35.53 9.50
N GLU A 15 -23.60 -34.62 8.83
CA GLU A 15 -22.14 -34.66 8.79
C GLU A 15 -21.54 -34.16 10.11
N ALA A 16 -20.64 -34.96 10.71
CA ALA A 16 -19.95 -34.60 11.95
C ALA A 16 -18.84 -33.55 11.73
N ASN A 17 -18.25 -33.53 10.53
CA ASN A 17 -17.14 -32.66 10.16
C ASN A 17 -17.40 -31.99 8.81
N CYS A 18 -16.84 -30.80 8.60
CA CYS A 18 -16.99 -30.12 7.32
C CYS A 18 -16.29 -30.88 6.18
N VAL A 19 -17.00 -31.18 5.08
CA VAL A 19 -16.44 -31.78 3.85
C VAL A 19 -15.17 -31.08 3.37
N ARG A 20 -15.11 -29.74 3.43
CA ARG A 20 -14.02 -28.95 2.85
C ARG A 20 -12.80 -28.79 3.77
N CYS A 21 -13.00 -28.38 5.02
CA CYS A 21 -11.89 -28.09 5.94
C CYS A 21 -11.69 -29.15 7.02
N LYS A 22 -12.52 -30.20 7.06
CA LYS A 22 -12.51 -31.30 8.04
C LYS A 22 -12.68 -30.87 9.50
N ALA A 23 -12.96 -29.60 9.77
CA ALA A 23 -13.23 -29.11 11.12
C ALA A 23 -14.55 -29.71 11.68
N PRO A 24 -14.60 -30.06 12.97
CA PRO A 24 -15.80 -30.57 13.62
C PRO A 24 -16.86 -29.48 13.75
N PHE A 25 -18.13 -29.85 13.56
CA PHE A 25 -19.25 -28.96 13.85
C PHE A 25 -19.49 -28.94 15.37
N VAL A 26 -19.40 -27.77 15.99
CA VAL A 26 -19.69 -27.60 17.42
C VAL A 26 -21.21 -27.55 17.59
N GLU A 27 -21.80 -28.60 18.16
CA GLU A 27 -23.23 -28.62 18.51
C GLU A 27 -23.48 -27.86 19.81
N GLY A 28 -24.45 -26.94 19.80
CA GLY A 28 -24.97 -26.32 21.02
C GLY A 28 -24.72 -24.83 21.22
N VAL A 29 -24.17 -24.13 20.22
CA VAL A 29 -24.14 -22.66 20.23
C VAL A 29 -24.59 -22.23 18.86
N ASP A 30 -25.82 -21.75 18.72
CA ASP A 30 -26.12 -20.81 17.63
C ASP A 30 -25.28 -19.57 17.94
N PRO A 31 -24.17 -19.29 17.22
CA PRO A 31 -23.53 -18.00 17.42
C PRO A 31 -24.54 -16.96 16.94
N PRO A 32 -24.87 -15.93 17.75
CA PRO A 32 -25.62 -14.81 17.21
C PRO A 32 -24.85 -14.30 15.99
N VAL A 33 -25.54 -14.20 14.86
CA VAL A 33 -24.95 -13.87 13.55
C VAL A 33 -24.16 -12.54 13.60
N GLU A 34 -24.38 -11.72 14.62
CA GLU A 34 -23.61 -10.52 14.95
C GLU A 34 -22.20 -10.79 15.52
N GLU A 35 -21.98 -11.82 16.33
CA GLU A 35 -20.66 -12.11 16.93
C GLU A 35 -19.67 -12.69 15.92
N ALA A 36 -20.15 -13.51 14.97
CA ALA A 36 -19.30 -14.02 13.88
C ALA A 36 -18.88 -12.92 12.91
N ARG A 37 -19.75 -11.91 12.70
CA ARG A 37 -19.44 -10.74 11.87
C ARG A 37 -18.40 -9.84 12.56
N ALA A 38 -18.56 -9.59 13.86
CA ALA A 38 -17.60 -8.86 14.68
C ALA A 38 -16.23 -9.56 14.73
N GLN A 39 -16.19 -10.89 14.82
CA GLN A 39 -14.92 -11.63 14.83
C GLN A 39 -14.20 -11.61 13.48
N SER A 40 -14.94 -11.65 12.36
CA SER A 40 -14.32 -11.47 11.04
C SER A 40 -13.75 -10.06 10.83
N GLU A 41 -14.36 -9.01 11.42
CA GLU A 41 -13.78 -7.65 11.42
C GLU A 41 -12.52 -7.55 12.30
N THR A 42 -12.48 -8.21 13.45
CA THR A 42 -11.31 -8.15 14.35
C THR A 42 -10.10 -8.94 13.84
N THR A 43 -10.31 -10.02 13.08
CA THR A 43 -9.19 -10.89 12.62
C THR A 43 -8.36 -10.23 11.52
N TYR A 44 -8.97 -9.38 10.67
CA TYR A 44 -8.22 -8.54 9.71
C TYR A 44 -7.60 -7.29 10.35
N GLN A 45 -8.01 -6.92 11.57
CA GLN A 45 -7.48 -5.77 12.31
C GLN A 45 -6.26 -6.10 13.18
N ALA A 46 -6.01 -7.38 13.47
CA ALA A 46 -4.90 -7.84 14.31
C ALA A 46 -3.57 -8.02 13.56
N ALA A 47 -3.56 -7.96 12.22
CA ALA A 47 -2.32 -7.71 11.49
C ALA A 47 -1.94 -6.26 11.80
N ALA A 48 -0.83 -6.06 12.53
CA ALA A 48 -0.32 -4.74 12.91
C ALA A 48 -0.45 -3.78 11.71
N ARG A 49 -1.43 -2.85 11.78
CA ARG A 49 -1.68 -1.92 10.69
C ARG A 49 -0.38 -1.13 10.47
N PRO A 50 0.15 -1.08 9.24
CA PRO A 50 1.40 -0.37 8.98
C PRO A 50 1.25 1.09 9.42
N THR A 51 2.26 1.63 10.12
CA THR A 51 2.26 3.02 10.60
C THR A 51 2.46 4.01 9.44
N GLY A 52 2.94 3.54 8.29
CA GLY A 52 3.21 4.36 7.12
C GLY A 52 4.47 5.22 7.24
N GLU A 53 5.13 5.28 8.40
CA GLU A 53 6.30 6.13 8.66
C GLU A 53 7.45 5.86 7.67
N ASP A 54 7.79 4.59 7.45
CA ASP A 54 8.81 4.21 6.47
C ASP A 54 8.44 4.62 5.05
N THR A 55 7.16 4.53 4.70
CA THR A 55 6.64 4.92 3.38
C THR A 55 6.68 6.43 3.19
N ILE A 56 6.38 7.20 4.24
CA ILE A 56 6.52 8.67 4.27
C ILE A 56 7.99 9.04 4.07
N LEU A 57 8.90 8.42 4.83
CA LEU A 57 10.33 8.73 4.75
C LEU A 57 10.90 8.40 3.37
N LEU A 58 10.68 7.19 2.86
CA LEU A 58 11.15 6.76 1.55
C LEU A 58 10.53 7.59 0.42
N GLY A 59 9.22 7.86 0.50
CA GLY A 59 8.52 8.73 -0.46
C GLY A 59 9.07 10.16 -0.45
N GLY A 60 9.33 10.71 0.73
CA GLY A 60 9.92 12.04 0.89
C GLY A 60 11.33 12.12 0.32
N ILE A 61 12.19 11.13 0.59
CA ILE A 61 13.55 11.07 0.02
C ILE A 61 13.49 11.00 -1.51
N ALA A 62 12.68 10.10 -2.06
CA ALA A 62 12.51 9.97 -3.51
C ALA A 62 11.99 11.27 -4.13
N LEU A 63 11.00 11.92 -3.50
CA LEU A 63 10.47 13.20 -3.94
C LEU A 63 11.56 14.27 -4.01
N VAL A 64 12.33 14.44 -2.93
CA VAL A 64 13.42 15.43 -2.87
C VAL A 64 14.50 15.16 -3.90
N LEU A 65 14.94 13.91 -4.05
CA LEU A 65 15.94 13.54 -5.06
C LEU A 65 15.42 13.78 -6.49
N GLY A 66 14.14 13.49 -6.74
CA GLY A 66 13.50 13.76 -8.02
C GLY A 66 13.46 15.25 -8.35
N LEU A 67 13.10 16.08 -7.36
CA LEU A 67 13.09 17.54 -7.50
C LEU A 67 14.49 18.11 -7.71
N ILE A 68 15.51 17.58 -7.03
CA ILE A 68 16.91 17.95 -7.26
C ILE A 68 17.31 17.62 -8.70
N ALA A 69 17.03 16.40 -9.18
CA ALA A 69 17.32 16.02 -10.56
C ALA A 69 16.61 16.90 -11.59
N LEU A 70 15.34 17.26 -11.35
CA LEU A 70 14.60 18.20 -12.19
C LEU A 70 15.23 19.59 -12.18
N ALA A 71 15.60 20.10 -11.00
CA ALA A 71 16.28 21.40 -10.88
C ALA A 71 17.59 21.39 -11.67
N PHE A 72 18.43 20.36 -11.50
CA PHE A 72 19.65 20.20 -12.30
C PHE A 72 19.36 20.15 -13.80
N GLY A 73 18.34 19.41 -14.25
CA GLY A 73 17.94 19.36 -15.65
C GLY A 73 17.48 20.72 -16.21
N TRP A 74 16.77 21.52 -15.39
CA TRP A 74 16.34 22.87 -15.75
C TRP A 74 17.52 23.84 -15.86
N PHE A 75 18.44 23.79 -14.89
CA PHE A 75 19.62 24.65 -14.84
C PHE A 75 20.77 24.16 -15.72
N LEU A 76 20.68 22.97 -16.33
CA LEU A 76 21.65 22.51 -17.32
C LEU A 76 21.50 23.38 -18.59
N PRO A 77 22.50 24.21 -18.93
CA PRO A 77 22.44 25.02 -20.13
C PRO A 77 22.41 24.12 -21.36
N ALA A 78 21.37 24.27 -22.19
CA ALA A 78 21.22 23.50 -23.44
C ALA A 78 22.03 24.12 -24.61
N ALA A 79 22.50 25.35 -24.43
CA ALA A 79 23.33 26.10 -25.35
C ALA A 79 24.36 26.88 -24.52
N GLU A 80 25.42 27.36 -25.16
CA GLU A 80 26.70 27.82 -24.57
C GLU A 80 27.66 26.61 -24.45
N TYR A 81 28.47 26.23 -25.45
CA TYR A 81 29.34 27.04 -26.29
C TYR A 81 29.64 26.28 -27.59
N SER A 82 29.12 26.73 -28.72
CA SER A 82 29.89 26.88 -29.97
C SER A 82 28.93 27.27 -31.10
N TYR A 83 29.45 28.06 -32.03
CA TYR A 83 28.76 28.58 -33.21
C TYR A 83 28.35 27.47 -34.23
N SER A 84 28.46 26.19 -33.86
CA SER A 84 28.20 25.04 -34.72
C SER A 84 27.82 23.81 -33.89
N GLY A 85 26.54 23.46 -33.88
CA GLY A 85 26.10 22.12 -33.46
C GLY A 85 25.68 22.02 -32.00
N ILE A 86 24.41 21.65 -31.83
CA ILE A 86 23.87 21.13 -30.58
C ILE A 86 24.69 19.90 -30.19
N ASP A 87 25.26 19.89 -29.00
CA ASP A 87 25.92 18.70 -28.44
C ASP A 87 24.85 17.66 -28.05
N PRO A 88 24.71 16.55 -28.80
CA PRO A 88 23.63 15.59 -28.59
C PRO A 88 23.71 14.91 -27.22
N GLU A 89 24.91 14.75 -26.65
CA GLU A 89 25.09 14.09 -25.35
C GLU A 89 24.53 14.94 -24.21
N ARG A 90 24.76 16.26 -24.25
CA ARG A 90 24.19 17.19 -23.26
C ARG A 90 22.68 17.30 -23.37
N LEU A 91 22.15 17.31 -24.60
CA LEU A 91 20.70 17.32 -24.81
C LEU A 91 20.05 16.04 -24.27
N GLN A 92 20.67 14.88 -24.50
CA GLN A 92 20.21 13.61 -23.99
C GLN A 92 20.33 13.52 -22.46
N LEU A 93 21.43 14.00 -21.89
CA LEU A 93 21.61 14.08 -20.44
C LEU A 93 20.52 14.94 -19.80
N LYS A 94 20.26 16.12 -20.35
CA LYS A 94 19.19 17.02 -19.89
C LYS A 94 17.81 16.34 -19.95
N ALA A 95 17.50 15.69 -21.07
CA ALA A 95 16.24 14.96 -21.23
C ALA A 95 16.11 13.82 -20.21
N ASN A 96 17.18 13.03 -20.01
CA ASN A 96 17.20 11.94 -19.04
C ASN A 96 17.01 12.44 -17.61
N LEU A 97 17.69 13.52 -17.22
CA LEU A 97 17.51 14.15 -15.90
C LEU A 97 16.07 14.64 -15.69
N MET A 98 15.45 15.23 -16.72
CA MET A 98 14.05 15.66 -16.60
C MET A 98 13.08 14.49 -16.47
N VAL A 99 13.26 13.43 -17.28
CA VAL A 99 12.38 12.26 -17.25
C VAL A 99 12.55 11.49 -15.95
N VAL A 100 13.79 11.14 -15.59
CA VAL A 100 14.09 10.39 -14.35
C VAL A 100 13.71 11.19 -13.13
N GLY A 101 14.07 12.48 -13.08
CA GLY A 101 13.68 13.37 -11.99
C GLY A 101 12.16 13.50 -11.86
N GLY A 102 11.45 13.65 -12.98
CA GLY A 102 10.00 13.72 -13.02
C GLY A 102 9.33 12.44 -12.52
N VAL A 103 9.78 11.27 -12.98
CA VAL A 103 9.25 9.97 -12.53
C VAL A 103 9.50 9.78 -11.04
N LEU A 104 10.72 10.04 -10.58
CA LEU A 104 11.10 9.86 -9.18
C LEU A 104 10.33 10.82 -8.26
N ALA A 105 10.13 12.07 -8.69
CA ALA A 105 9.33 13.04 -7.95
C ALA A 105 7.86 12.60 -7.85
N ASN A 106 7.24 12.13 -8.94
CA ASN A 106 5.85 11.67 -8.92
C ASN A 106 5.67 10.42 -8.06
N LEU A 107 6.54 9.42 -8.20
CA LEU A 107 6.48 8.21 -7.38
C LEU A 107 6.75 8.51 -5.91
N GLY A 108 7.71 9.40 -5.62
CA GLY A 108 7.99 9.88 -4.27
C GLY A 108 6.79 10.60 -3.65
N ALA A 109 6.15 11.50 -4.40
CA ALA A 109 4.93 12.19 -3.95
C ALA A 109 3.80 11.20 -3.67
N LEU A 110 3.53 10.26 -4.57
CA LEU A 110 2.50 9.23 -4.38
C LEU A 110 2.77 8.40 -3.13
N ALA A 111 4.01 7.93 -2.94
CA ALA A 111 4.39 7.16 -1.76
C ALA A 111 4.28 7.99 -0.47
N TYR A 112 4.71 9.26 -0.51
CA TYR A 112 4.60 10.17 0.62
C TYR A 112 3.15 10.39 1.05
N PHE A 113 2.26 10.72 0.10
CA PHE A 113 0.84 10.93 0.39
C PHE A 113 0.14 9.63 0.80
N ALA A 114 0.46 8.50 0.18
CA ALA A 114 -0.04 7.19 0.60
C ALA A 114 0.38 6.88 2.05
N GLY A 115 1.64 7.15 2.40
CA GLY A 115 2.15 7.01 3.76
C GLY A 115 1.41 7.90 4.76
N GLN A 116 1.14 9.16 4.40
CA GLN A 116 0.34 10.08 5.23
C GLN A 116 -1.10 9.59 5.43
N ILE A 117 -1.71 9.03 4.39
CA ILE A 117 -3.06 8.44 4.49
C ILE A 117 -3.04 7.22 5.42
N ILE A 118 -2.06 6.33 5.27
CA ILE A 118 -1.89 5.14 6.12
C ILE A 118 -1.69 5.57 7.59
N ASN A 119 -0.83 6.56 7.81
CA ASN A 119 -0.59 7.10 9.13
C ASN A 119 -1.88 7.71 9.73
N ALA A 120 -2.64 8.48 8.95
CA ALA A 120 -3.92 9.05 9.39
C ALA A 120 -4.96 7.95 9.75
N ILE A 121 -5.07 6.91 8.93
CA ILE A 121 -5.96 5.75 9.20
C ILE A 121 -5.54 5.02 10.48
N SER A 122 -4.26 5.03 10.81
CA SER A 122 -3.76 4.42 12.05
C SER A 122 -4.34 5.08 13.31
N TYR A 123 -4.79 6.34 13.25
CA TYR A 123 -5.38 7.07 14.37
C TYR A 123 -6.90 6.92 14.48
N LEU A 124 -7.58 6.28 13.51
CA LEU A 124 -9.01 6.05 13.59
C LEU A 124 -9.34 5.10 14.77
N PRO A 125 -10.43 5.37 15.52
CA PRO A 125 -10.83 4.56 16.66
C PRO A 125 -11.02 3.08 16.27
N GLY A 126 -10.57 2.18 17.16
CA GLY A 126 -10.32 0.75 16.89
C GLY A 126 -8.87 0.32 17.15
N ARG A 127 -7.96 1.29 17.35
CA ARG A 127 -6.57 1.09 17.81
C ARG A 127 -6.54 0.91 19.33
N GLY A 128 -6.99 -0.25 19.83
CA GLY A 128 -6.73 -0.67 21.21
C GLY A 128 -7.63 -0.06 22.29
N GLU A 129 -8.95 -0.13 22.13
CA GLU A 129 -9.83 -0.21 23.29
C GLU A 129 -9.94 -1.68 23.74
N ARG A 130 -8.85 -2.19 24.33
CA ARG A 130 -8.84 -3.32 25.29
C ARG A 130 -7.65 -3.15 26.23
#